data_AF-A0A9P6CMS3-F1
#
_entry.id   AF-A0A9P6CMS3-F1
#
_cell.length_a   1.000
_cell.length_b   1.000
_cell.length_c   1.000
_cell.angle_alpha   90.00
_cell.angle_beta   90.00
_cell.angle_gamma   90.00
#
_symmetry.space_group_name_H-M   'P 1'
#
loop_
_entity.id
_entity.type
_entity.pdbx_description
1 polymer ?
#
loop_
_entity_poly.entity_id
_entity_poly.type
_entity_poly.pdbx_seq_one_letter_code
_entity_poly.pdbx_strand_id
1 'polypeptide(L)'
;MLVSVRSVPLTHRPLDIRPFSASLKFARKLTTEPTKNNLEEAKPLYGTVASHRSYIFLHASEPPSEFPARMSTAIQRALMLRTLKWGGIVNFSWHGPKSSSSDDSTSATAFSTAGGRLEIPKISLDNVDEIEVKLRKHSEGPLVKSTDEEIQLYVCTHGARDCRCGDMGSRVVKALREEVQKRLEADPHGIVSRVKVGEVGHVGGHQYAANLLVLPHGEWLGLLTPEDIPTVLDKILAHTPAPFDASQPPLYPERWRGRMGLSKDEQSELYMLHAP
;
A
#
# COMPACT_ATOMS: atom_id res chain seq x y z
N MET A 1 4.32 62.18 -43.07
CA MET A 1 4.04 62.60 -44.47
C MET A 1 4.00 61.33 -45.31
N LEU A 2 2.98 60.94 -46.06
CA LEU A 2 1.70 61.54 -46.44
C LEU A 2 0.75 60.39 -46.86
N VAL A 3 -0.53 60.59 -46.61
CA VAL A 3 -1.68 59.68 -46.76
C VAL A 3 -2.22 59.69 -48.20
N SER A 4 -2.85 58.61 -48.68
CA SER A 4 -4.09 58.74 -49.48
C SER A 4 -4.93 57.44 -49.51
N VAL A 5 -6.24 57.62 -49.40
CA VAL A 5 -7.35 56.66 -49.26
C VAL A 5 -8.36 56.92 -50.36
N ARG A 6 -9.09 55.89 -50.85
CA ARG A 6 -10.51 55.86 -51.34
C ARG A 6 -10.73 54.66 -52.29
N SER A 7 -11.87 53.97 -52.43
CA SER A 7 -13.14 53.78 -51.69
C SER A 7 -13.97 52.72 -52.48
N VAL A 8 -14.85 51.98 -51.79
CA VAL A 8 -15.67 50.82 -52.24
C VAL A 8 -16.99 51.24 -52.93
N PRO A 9 -17.68 50.31 -53.64
CA PRO A 9 -19.15 50.23 -53.51
C PRO A 9 -19.71 48.82 -53.23
N LEU A 10 -20.77 48.82 -52.41
CA LEU A 10 -21.65 47.71 -52.00
C LEU A 10 -22.81 47.52 -52.99
N THR A 11 -23.25 46.28 -53.23
CA THR A 11 -24.64 45.96 -53.66
C THR A 11 -25.14 44.64 -53.06
N HIS A 12 -26.45 44.58 -52.82
CA HIS A 12 -27.20 43.78 -51.85
C HIS A 12 -27.91 42.50 -52.41
N ARG A 13 -28.04 41.49 -51.51
CA ARG A 13 -29.20 40.57 -51.23
C ARG A 13 -29.61 39.46 -52.23
N PRO A 14 -30.42 38.44 -51.82
CA PRO A 14 -30.97 38.10 -50.49
C PRO A 14 -30.80 36.61 -50.02
N LEU A 15 -31.10 36.39 -48.74
CA LEU A 15 -31.36 35.11 -48.05
C LEU A 15 -32.80 34.64 -48.31
N ASP A 16 -33.02 33.33 -48.40
CA ASP A 16 -34.36 32.74 -48.34
C ASP A 16 -34.45 31.59 -47.31
N ILE A 17 -35.61 31.54 -46.64
CA ILE A 17 -35.95 30.79 -45.44
C ILE A 17 -36.81 29.57 -45.81
N ARG A 18 -36.68 28.51 -45.01
CA ARG A 18 -37.29 27.15 -45.09
C ARG A 18 -38.80 27.10 -45.39
N PRO A 19 -39.31 25.89 -45.69
CA PRO A 19 -40.17 25.30 -44.65
C PRO A 19 -39.92 23.80 -44.36
N PHE A 20 -40.51 23.43 -43.21
CA PHE A 20 -40.53 22.15 -42.53
C PHE A 20 -41.54 21.14 -43.15
N SER A 21 -41.36 19.86 -42.81
CA SER A 21 -42.36 18.76 -42.72
C SER A 21 -42.34 17.69 -43.83
N ALA A 22 -41.96 16.46 -43.48
CA ALA A 22 -42.92 15.39 -43.12
C ALA A 22 -42.23 14.02 -42.97
N SER A 23 -42.62 13.30 -41.91
CA SER A 23 -42.22 11.95 -41.52
C SER A 23 -42.34 10.88 -42.61
N LEU A 24 -41.35 9.99 -42.70
CA LEU A 24 -41.56 8.59 -43.08
C LEU A 24 -40.89 7.66 -42.06
N LYS A 25 -41.72 6.83 -41.42
CA LYS A 25 -41.36 5.85 -40.40
C LYS A 25 -40.57 4.70 -41.06
N PHE A 26 -39.29 4.56 -40.71
CA PHE A 26 -38.54 3.33 -41.00
C PHE A 26 -38.75 2.33 -39.87
N ALA A 27 -39.35 1.19 -40.23
CA ALA A 27 -39.53 0.05 -39.34
C ALA A 27 -38.16 -0.48 -38.89
N ARG A 28 -37.89 -0.39 -37.58
CA ARG A 28 -36.73 -1.01 -36.94
C ARG A 28 -36.95 -2.51 -36.92
N LYS A 29 -36.20 -3.25 -37.74
CA LYS A 29 -36.07 -4.70 -37.65
C LYS A 29 -35.38 -4.99 -36.31
N LEU A 30 -36.08 -5.64 -35.39
CA LEU A 30 -35.52 -6.17 -34.14
C LEU A 30 -34.54 -7.30 -34.50
N THR A 31 -33.29 -6.94 -34.72
CA THR A 31 -32.17 -7.87 -34.57
C THR A 31 -31.76 -7.82 -33.12
N THR A 32 -32.07 -8.89 -32.39
CA THR A 32 -31.53 -9.13 -31.05
C THR A 32 -30.02 -9.24 -31.16
N GLU A 33 -29.31 -8.15 -30.86
CA GLU A 33 -27.89 -8.23 -30.57
C GLU A 33 -27.73 -9.00 -29.25
N PRO A 34 -26.79 -9.98 -29.18
CA PRO A 34 -26.47 -10.58 -27.90
C PRO A 34 -25.89 -9.47 -27.02
N THR A 35 -26.54 -9.23 -25.88
CA THR A 35 -26.00 -8.40 -24.81
C THR A 35 -24.58 -8.88 -24.53
N LYS A 36 -23.58 -8.06 -24.89
CA LYS A 36 -22.23 -8.22 -24.37
C LYS A 36 -22.36 -8.15 -22.86
N ASN A 37 -22.36 -9.32 -22.22
CA ASN A 37 -22.01 -9.44 -20.81
C ASN A 37 -20.59 -8.90 -20.72
N ASN A 38 -20.45 -7.60 -20.45
CA ASN A 38 -19.23 -7.04 -19.86
C ASN A 38 -19.18 -7.59 -18.42
N LEU A 39 -18.85 -8.87 -18.30
CA LEU A 39 -18.08 -9.32 -17.16
C LEU A 39 -16.72 -8.65 -17.37
N GLU A 40 -16.52 -7.44 -16.85
CA GLU A 40 -15.16 -6.96 -16.64
C GLU A 40 -14.49 -8.05 -15.81
N GLU A 41 -13.55 -8.78 -16.41
CA GLU A 41 -12.71 -9.71 -15.67
C GLU A 41 -12.14 -8.93 -14.48
N ALA A 42 -12.48 -9.38 -13.27
CA ALA A 42 -12.03 -8.73 -12.05
C ALA A 42 -10.51 -8.65 -12.10
N LYS A 43 -9.96 -7.44 -11.97
CA LYS A 43 -8.51 -7.23 -12.05
C LYS A 43 -7.80 -8.16 -11.05
N PRO A 44 -6.70 -8.81 -11.46
CA PRO A 44 -5.97 -9.70 -10.56
C PRO A 44 -5.47 -8.95 -9.33
N LEU A 45 -5.47 -9.63 -8.18
CA LEU A 45 -4.98 -9.09 -6.92
C LEU A 45 -3.44 -9.05 -6.86
N TYR A 46 -2.79 -10.07 -7.43
CA TYR A 46 -1.33 -10.16 -7.51
C TYR A 46 -0.74 -9.07 -8.41
N GLY A 47 0.54 -8.73 -8.19
CA GLY A 47 1.22 -7.68 -8.96
C GLY A 47 0.68 -6.26 -8.70
N THR A 48 -0.01 -6.06 -7.57
CA THR A 48 -0.61 -4.76 -7.21
C THR A 48 0.19 -3.99 -6.18
N VAL A 49 1.32 -4.52 -5.70
CA VAL A 49 2.26 -3.82 -4.82
C VAL A 49 3.27 -3.06 -5.68
N ALA A 50 3.47 -1.78 -5.37
CA ALA A 50 4.49 -0.97 -6.03
C ALA A 50 5.89 -1.51 -5.70
N SER A 51 6.79 -1.53 -6.69
CA SER A 51 8.17 -1.97 -6.48
C SER A 51 8.88 -1.09 -5.46
N HIS A 52 9.47 -1.72 -4.45
CA HIS A 52 10.28 -1.10 -3.41
C HIS A 52 11.20 -2.17 -2.79
N ARG A 53 12.30 -1.73 -2.19
CA ARG A 53 13.32 -2.62 -1.61
C ARG A 53 13.40 -2.54 -0.09
N SER A 54 12.88 -1.45 0.47
CA SER A 54 12.84 -1.23 1.91
C SER A 54 11.60 -0.46 2.32
N TYR A 55 11.18 -0.68 3.56
CA TYR A 55 10.06 -0.01 4.19
C TYR A 55 10.47 0.51 5.58
N ILE A 56 10.34 1.81 5.80
CA ILE A 56 10.72 2.51 7.03
C ILE A 56 9.44 3.01 7.70
N PHE A 57 9.18 2.55 8.92
CA PHE A 57 8.02 2.94 9.70
C PHE A 57 8.43 3.89 10.81
N LEU A 58 8.11 5.17 10.65
CA LEU A 58 8.20 6.14 11.73
C LEU A 58 7.13 5.83 12.78
N HIS A 59 7.52 5.74 14.04
CA HIS A 59 6.60 5.44 15.12
C HIS A 59 5.77 6.67 15.48
N ALA A 60 4.46 6.61 15.18
CA ALA A 60 3.50 7.63 15.55
C ALA A 60 3.10 7.52 17.02
N SER A 61 2.69 8.65 17.60
CA SER A 61 2.12 8.73 18.96
C SER A 61 0.65 8.30 19.00
N GLU A 62 -0.07 8.54 17.92
CA GLU A 62 -1.51 8.28 17.76
C GLU A 62 -1.76 7.21 16.69
N PRO A 63 -2.89 6.48 16.77
CA PRO A 63 -3.22 5.48 15.76
C PRO A 63 -3.59 6.13 14.41
N PRO A 64 -3.44 5.41 13.29
CA PRO A 64 -3.81 5.95 11.97
C PRO A 64 -5.29 6.34 11.80
N SER A 65 -6.18 5.90 12.70
CA SER A 65 -7.57 6.35 12.75
C SER A 65 -7.70 7.85 13.08
N GLU A 66 -6.75 8.40 13.84
CA GLU A 66 -6.73 9.82 14.23
C GLU A 66 -5.93 10.68 13.25
N PHE A 67 -5.27 10.08 12.26
CA PHE A 67 -4.50 10.85 11.29
C PHE A 67 -5.41 11.74 10.44
N PRO A 68 -4.93 12.94 10.07
CA PRO A 68 -5.60 13.71 9.02
C PRO A 68 -5.50 12.96 7.69
N ALA A 69 -6.44 13.21 6.77
CA ALA A 69 -6.49 12.57 5.44
C ALA A 69 -5.17 12.64 4.63
N ARG A 70 -4.27 13.56 4.97
CA ARG A 70 -2.88 13.61 4.50
C ARG A 70 -1.94 13.77 5.70
N MET A 71 -1.39 12.66 6.16
CA MET A 71 -0.37 12.64 7.21
C MET A 71 1.01 12.94 6.62
N SER A 72 1.72 13.95 7.14
CA SER A 72 3.11 14.22 6.79
C SER A 72 3.81 15.01 7.88
N THR A 73 5.11 14.78 8.06
CA THR A 73 5.97 15.52 9.00
C THR A 73 7.24 15.97 8.29
N ALA A 74 7.99 16.93 8.88
CA ALA A 74 9.26 17.36 8.32
C ALA A 74 10.28 16.22 8.22
N ILE A 75 10.38 15.39 9.27
CA ILE A 75 11.24 14.20 9.32
C ILE A 75 10.83 13.20 8.24
N GLN A 76 9.53 12.91 8.10
CA GLN A 76 9.05 11.97 7.09
C GLN A 76 9.40 12.42 5.67
N ARG A 77 9.20 13.70 5.34
CA ARG A 77 9.54 14.24 4.02
C ARG A 77 11.05 14.20 3.77
N ALA A 78 11.84 14.59 4.77
CA ALA A 78 13.29 14.59 4.68
C ALA A 78 13.87 13.19 4.43
N LEU A 79 13.38 12.17 5.15
CA LEU A 79 13.76 10.78 4.93
C LEU A 79 13.23 10.23 3.61
N MET A 80 11.98 10.53 3.25
CA MET A 80 11.38 10.03 2.02
C MET A 80 12.16 10.50 0.78
N LEU A 81 12.55 11.79 0.71
CA LEU A 81 13.34 12.32 -0.40
C LEU A 81 14.73 11.65 -0.55
N ARG A 82 15.31 11.23 0.57
CA ARG A 82 16.61 10.56 0.62
C ARG A 82 16.51 9.09 0.21
N THR A 83 15.55 8.38 0.81
CA THR A 83 15.36 6.94 0.68
C THR A 83 14.75 6.52 -0.66
N LEU A 84 13.95 7.40 -1.29
CA LEU A 84 13.33 7.14 -2.60
C LEU A 84 14.36 6.77 -3.67
N LYS A 85 15.56 7.36 -3.62
CA LYS A 85 16.64 7.17 -4.61
C LYS A 85 17.11 5.71 -4.72
N TRP A 86 16.90 4.92 -3.68
CA TRP A 86 17.31 3.52 -3.61
C TRP A 86 16.14 2.57 -3.32
N GLY A 87 14.89 3.06 -3.48
CA GLY A 87 13.69 2.25 -3.37
C GLY A 87 13.17 2.06 -1.93
N GLY A 88 13.46 3.00 -1.03
CA GLY A 88 12.86 3.05 0.30
C GLY A 88 11.50 3.75 0.31
N ILE A 89 10.55 3.21 1.06
CA ILE A 89 9.26 3.83 1.39
C ILE A 89 9.28 4.27 2.85
N VAL A 90 8.81 5.48 3.15
CA VAL A 90 8.66 5.98 4.53
C VAL A 90 7.19 6.17 4.84
N ASN A 91 6.68 5.45 5.84
CA ASN A 91 5.32 5.56 6.34
C ASN A 91 5.31 5.67 7.87
N PHE A 92 4.13 5.78 8.46
CA PHE A 92 3.95 5.82 9.90
C PHE A 92 3.37 4.49 10.38
N SER A 93 3.84 4.00 11.53
CA SER A 93 3.22 2.89 12.24
C SER A 93 2.88 3.21 13.68
N TRP A 94 1.95 2.46 14.25
CA TRP A 94 1.51 2.59 15.63
C TRP A 94 1.28 1.20 16.24
N HIS A 95 1.84 0.97 17.42
CA HIS A 95 1.73 -0.30 18.16
C HIS A 95 0.97 -0.17 19.49
N GLY A 96 0.43 1.01 19.78
CA GLY A 96 -0.18 1.33 21.07
C GLY A 96 0.33 2.65 21.64
N PRO A 97 -0.30 3.15 22.72
CA PRO A 97 0.14 4.34 23.43
C PRO A 97 1.59 4.15 23.91
N LYS A 98 2.45 5.13 23.63
CA LYS A 98 3.78 5.22 24.25
C LYS A 98 3.72 6.21 25.40
N SER A 99 4.59 6.04 26.40
CA SER A 99 4.86 7.07 27.40
C SER A 99 5.31 8.34 26.69
N SER A 100 4.62 9.46 26.91
CA SER A 100 4.92 10.74 26.27
C SER A 100 6.37 11.15 26.51
N SER A 101 7.16 11.27 25.45
CA SER A 101 8.43 12.00 25.45
C SER A 101 8.21 13.34 24.77
N SER A 102 8.52 14.43 25.45
CA SER A 102 8.39 15.81 24.97
C SER A 102 9.48 16.23 23.98
N ASP A 103 10.13 15.28 23.31
CA ASP A 103 11.26 15.53 22.41
C ASP A 103 10.76 15.59 20.96
N ASP A 104 11.29 16.49 20.15
CA ASP A 104 10.96 16.66 18.71
C ASP A 104 11.50 15.50 17.84
N SER A 105 11.84 14.38 18.48
CA SER A 105 12.40 13.19 17.86
C SER A 105 11.39 12.05 17.79
N THR A 106 11.57 11.18 16.80
CA THR A 106 10.79 9.95 16.64
C THR A 106 11.72 8.74 16.60
N SER A 107 11.15 7.55 16.66
CA SER A 107 11.87 6.29 16.42
C SER A 107 11.33 5.65 15.15
N ALA A 108 12.04 4.68 14.60
CA ALA A 108 11.54 3.91 13.47
C ALA A 108 12.02 2.47 13.49
N THR A 109 11.23 1.60 12.87
CA THR A 109 11.68 0.28 12.45
C THR A 109 11.80 0.27 10.93
N ALA A 110 12.93 -0.20 10.42
CA ALA A 110 13.18 -0.35 8.99
C ALA A 110 13.29 -1.83 8.61
N PHE A 111 12.71 -2.16 7.47
CA PHE A 111 12.79 -3.49 6.86
C PHE A 111 13.41 -3.36 5.49
N SER A 112 14.28 -4.30 5.12
CA SER A 112 14.83 -4.39 3.77
C SER A 112 14.98 -5.84 3.34
N THR A 113 14.98 -6.06 2.02
CA THR A 113 15.17 -7.40 1.44
C THR A 113 16.51 -8.04 1.78
N ALA A 114 17.58 -7.25 1.98
CA ALA A 114 18.91 -7.77 2.30
C ALA A 114 19.19 -7.77 3.83
N GLY A 115 19.03 -6.61 4.47
CA GLY A 115 19.39 -6.44 5.88
C GLY A 115 18.35 -6.97 6.87
N GLY A 116 17.12 -7.26 6.43
CA GLY A 116 16.03 -7.67 7.33
C GLY A 116 15.54 -6.52 8.18
N ARG A 117 15.40 -6.72 9.50
CA ARG A 117 14.86 -5.73 10.45
C ARG A 117 15.97 -4.90 11.09
N LEU A 118 15.75 -3.58 11.19
CA LEU A 118 16.62 -2.64 11.90
C LEU A 118 15.80 -1.67 12.76
N GLU A 119 16.15 -1.58 14.04
CA GLU A 119 15.61 -0.56 14.93
C GLU A 119 16.44 0.74 14.88
N ILE A 120 15.72 1.86 14.89
CA ILE A 120 16.27 3.21 14.88
C ILE A 120 15.66 3.96 16.06
N PRO A 121 16.39 4.07 17.19
CA PRO A 121 15.82 4.56 18.44
C PRO A 121 15.51 6.05 18.43
N LYS A 122 16.23 6.85 17.63
CA LYS A 122 16.05 8.31 17.58
C LYS A 122 16.35 8.87 16.19
N ILE A 123 15.40 9.65 15.69
CA ILE A 123 15.44 10.37 14.42
C ILE A 123 14.95 11.79 14.69
N SER A 124 15.73 12.78 14.29
CA SER A 124 15.38 14.19 14.25
C SER A 124 15.82 14.78 12.92
N LEU A 125 15.55 16.07 12.69
CA LEU A 125 16.11 16.76 11.52
C LEU A 125 17.63 16.90 11.59
N ASP A 126 18.20 16.97 12.80
CA ASP A 126 19.64 17.17 13.00
C ASP A 126 20.47 15.93 12.64
N ASN A 127 19.89 14.72 12.77
CA ASN A 127 20.60 13.47 12.50
C ASN A 127 20.10 12.74 11.23
N VAL A 128 19.20 13.34 10.44
CA VAL A 128 18.52 12.66 9.32
C VAL A 128 19.50 12.13 8.27
N ASP A 129 20.61 12.83 8.04
CA ASP A 129 21.64 12.41 7.09
C ASP A 129 22.44 11.19 7.60
N GLU A 130 22.73 11.11 8.90
CA GLU A 130 23.36 9.94 9.50
C GLU A 130 22.43 8.72 9.47
N ILE A 131 21.13 8.95 9.73
CA ILE A 131 20.09 7.93 9.66
C ILE A 131 19.95 7.39 8.23
N GLU A 132 20.03 8.26 7.22
CA GLU A 132 20.04 7.85 5.81
C GLU A 132 21.19 6.91 5.49
N VAL A 133 22.42 7.27 5.88
CA VAL A 133 23.61 6.42 5.66
C VAL A 133 23.44 5.05 6.32
N LYS A 134 22.91 5.03 7.55
CA LYS A 134 22.61 3.78 8.27
C LYS A 134 21.56 2.94 7.55
N LEU A 135 20.46 3.55 7.11
CA LEU A 135 19.38 2.90 6.37
C LEU A 135 19.87 2.34 5.03
N ARG A 136 20.71 3.08 4.32
CA ARG A 136 21.27 2.64 3.05
C ARG A 136 22.18 1.44 3.24
N LYS A 137 23.12 1.52 4.20
CA LYS A 137 23.99 0.38 4.56
C LYS A 137 23.18 -0.85 4.96
N HIS A 138 22.07 -0.67 5.67
CA HIS A 138 21.14 -1.75 6.00
C HIS A 138 20.49 -2.37 4.76
N SER A 139 20.04 -1.55 3.82
CA SER A 139 19.36 -2.01 2.60
C SER A 139 20.25 -2.78 1.63
N GLU A 140 21.56 -2.57 1.70
CA GLU A 140 22.58 -3.20 0.87
C GLU A 140 23.43 -4.23 1.65
N GLY A 141 23.22 -4.33 2.97
CA GLY A 141 24.06 -5.08 3.90
C GLY A 141 23.57 -6.51 4.18
N PRO A 142 24.35 -7.29 4.96
CA PRO A 142 23.95 -8.63 5.35
C PRO A 142 22.77 -8.59 6.33
N LEU A 143 22.04 -9.71 6.38
CA LEU A 143 20.93 -9.91 7.31
C LEU A 143 21.38 -9.67 8.75
N VAL A 144 20.70 -8.77 9.45
CA VAL A 144 20.97 -8.47 10.86
C VAL A 144 20.38 -9.58 11.73
N LYS A 145 21.16 -10.05 12.72
CA LYS A 145 20.77 -11.17 13.59
C LYS A 145 19.40 -10.98 14.27
N SER A 146 19.07 -9.76 14.70
CA SER A 146 17.80 -9.42 15.35
C SER A 146 16.57 -9.51 14.43
N THR A 147 16.74 -9.93 13.16
CA THR A 147 15.64 -10.09 12.22
C THR A 147 14.71 -11.24 12.62
N ASP A 148 15.24 -12.31 13.23
CA ASP A 148 14.47 -13.49 13.60
C ASP A 148 13.74 -13.37 14.97
N GLU A 149 13.90 -12.23 15.64
CA GLU A 149 13.32 -11.93 16.96
C GLU A 149 11.83 -11.58 16.87
N GLU A 150 11.39 -10.96 15.78
CA GLU A 150 10.01 -10.47 15.65
C GLU A 150 9.43 -10.65 14.24
N ILE A 151 8.12 -10.92 14.20
CA ILE A 151 7.28 -10.79 13.00
C ILE A 151 6.35 -9.60 13.24
N GLN A 152 6.44 -8.57 12.41
CA GLN A 152 5.60 -7.38 12.51
C GLN A 152 4.51 -7.42 11.44
N LEU A 153 3.27 -7.36 11.91
CA LEU A 153 2.05 -7.39 11.11
C LEU A 153 1.43 -6.00 11.12
N TYR A 154 1.40 -5.34 9.96
CA TYR A 154 0.87 -3.99 9.84
C TYR A 154 -0.40 -3.95 9.01
N VAL A 155 -1.49 -3.48 9.61
CA VAL A 155 -2.77 -3.28 8.93
C VAL A 155 -3.02 -1.80 8.70
N CYS A 156 -3.37 -1.43 7.47
CA CYS A 156 -3.72 -0.04 7.17
C CYS A 156 -5.10 0.31 7.74
N THR A 157 -5.16 1.21 8.72
CA THR A 157 -6.40 1.68 9.38
C THR A 157 -6.72 3.16 9.14
N HIS A 158 -6.03 3.80 8.18
CA HIS A 158 -6.13 5.24 7.90
C HIS A 158 -7.47 5.65 7.25
N GLY A 159 -8.53 5.69 8.03
CA GLY A 159 -9.92 5.93 7.59
C GLY A 159 -10.17 7.30 6.95
N ALA A 160 -9.52 8.35 7.47
CA ALA A 160 -9.62 9.70 6.91
C ALA A 160 -9.07 9.79 5.47
N ARG A 161 -8.15 8.89 5.08
CA ARG A 161 -7.63 8.79 3.72
C ARG A 161 -8.53 7.96 2.80
N ASP A 162 -9.07 6.86 3.31
CA ASP A 162 -10.05 6.01 2.61
C ASP A 162 -10.88 5.20 3.61
N CYS A 163 -12.21 5.26 3.50
CA CYS A 163 -13.10 4.60 4.45
C CYS A 163 -12.93 3.07 4.49
N ARG A 164 -12.57 2.42 3.37
CA ARG A 164 -12.35 0.96 3.35
C ARG A 164 -11.17 0.54 4.23
N CYS A 165 -10.13 1.38 4.28
CA CYS A 165 -9.01 1.20 5.20
C CYS A 165 -9.46 1.37 6.66
N GLY A 166 -10.27 2.40 6.94
CA GLY A 166 -10.84 2.61 8.28
C GLY A 166 -11.74 1.45 8.72
N ASP A 167 -12.67 1.02 7.87
CA ASP A 167 -13.71 0.05 8.22
C ASP A 167 -13.16 -1.39 8.27
N MET A 168 -12.74 -1.93 7.11
CA MET A 168 -12.27 -3.32 7.03
C MET A 168 -10.90 -3.48 7.71
N GLY A 169 -10.02 -2.49 7.58
CA GLY A 169 -8.72 -2.51 8.26
C GLY A 169 -8.86 -2.59 9.78
N SER A 170 -9.76 -1.80 10.38
CA SER A 170 -9.99 -1.86 11.84
C SER A 170 -10.57 -3.20 12.29
N ARG A 171 -11.45 -3.82 11.50
CA ARG A 171 -11.97 -5.16 11.79
C ARG A 171 -10.86 -6.22 11.74
N VAL A 172 -10.00 -6.15 10.73
CA VAL A 172 -8.89 -7.10 10.54
C VAL A 172 -7.80 -6.96 11.60
N VAL A 173 -7.40 -5.73 11.96
CA VAL A 173 -6.39 -5.54 13.02
C VAL A 173 -6.91 -5.99 14.38
N LYS A 174 -8.21 -5.79 14.65
CA LYS A 174 -8.86 -6.30 15.87
C LYS A 174 -8.82 -7.83 15.90
N ALA A 175 -9.25 -8.50 14.83
CA ALA A 175 -9.24 -9.95 14.73
C ALA A 175 -7.81 -10.53 14.85
N LEU A 176 -6.80 -9.87 14.27
CA LEU A 176 -5.39 -10.23 14.44
C LEU A 176 -4.94 -10.16 15.89
N ARG A 177 -5.24 -9.06 16.59
CA ARG A 177 -4.89 -8.90 18.01
C ARG A 177 -5.55 -9.98 18.87
N GLU A 178 -6.84 -10.26 18.65
CA GLU A 178 -7.60 -11.27 19.39
C GLU A 178 -7.05 -12.68 19.15
N GLU A 179 -6.77 -13.08 17.90
CA GLU A 179 -6.27 -14.41 17.59
C GLU A 179 -4.81 -14.60 18.03
N VAL A 180 -3.95 -13.57 17.92
CA VAL A 180 -2.59 -13.60 18.47
C VAL A 180 -2.62 -13.77 20.00
N GLN A 181 -3.47 -13.00 20.70
CA GLN A 181 -3.61 -13.09 22.15
C GLN A 181 -4.08 -14.49 22.59
N LYS A 182 -5.12 -15.03 21.94
CA LYS A 182 -5.63 -16.37 22.19
C LYS A 182 -4.55 -17.46 22.01
N ARG A 183 -3.74 -17.36 20.96
CA ARG A 183 -2.64 -18.32 20.71
C ARG A 183 -1.50 -18.15 21.71
N LEU A 184 -1.20 -16.93 22.13
CA LEU A 184 -0.20 -16.65 23.15
C LEU A 184 -0.62 -17.21 24.52
N GLU A 185 -1.90 -17.16 24.86
CA GLU A 185 -2.43 -17.80 26.07
C GLU A 185 -2.28 -19.33 26.05
N ALA A 186 -2.42 -19.94 24.86
CA ALA A 186 -2.23 -21.37 24.67
C ALA A 186 -0.76 -21.81 24.68
N ASP A 187 0.14 -20.99 24.12
CA ASP A 187 1.59 -21.23 24.08
C ASP A 187 2.40 -19.93 24.25
N PRO A 188 2.65 -19.50 25.51
CA PRO A 188 3.33 -18.23 25.81
C PRO A 188 4.76 -18.12 25.30
N HIS A 189 5.43 -19.26 25.06
CA HIS A 189 6.82 -19.34 24.61
C HIS A 189 6.95 -19.81 23.16
N GLY A 190 5.83 -20.07 22.49
CA GLY A 190 5.78 -20.46 21.10
C GLY A 190 6.19 -19.36 20.15
N ILE A 191 6.26 -19.68 18.86
CA ILE A 191 6.62 -18.73 17.80
C ILE A 191 5.69 -17.50 17.76
N VAL A 192 4.43 -17.65 18.19
CA VAL A 192 3.45 -16.55 18.26
C VAL A 192 3.88 -15.42 19.20
N SER A 193 4.71 -15.71 20.21
CA SER A 193 5.27 -14.70 21.13
C SER A 193 6.13 -13.63 20.42
N ARG A 194 6.63 -13.96 19.23
CA ARG A 194 7.41 -13.05 18.36
C ARG A 194 6.53 -12.16 17.48
N VAL A 195 5.23 -12.40 17.42
CA VAL A 195 4.31 -11.62 16.57
C VAL A 195 3.95 -10.31 17.26
N LYS A 196 4.15 -9.19 16.57
CA LYS A 196 3.69 -7.85 16.97
C LYS A 196 2.67 -7.36 15.94
N VAL A 197 1.49 -6.97 16.43
CA VAL A 197 0.41 -6.44 15.59
C VAL A 197 0.35 -4.93 15.72
N GLY A 198 0.67 -4.24 14.64
CA GLY A 198 0.65 -2.79 14.52
C GLY A 198 -0.36 -2.31 13.48
N GLU A 199 -0.60 -1.01 13.50
CA GLU A 199 -1.35 -0.29 12.48
C GLU A 199 -0.37 0.55 11.65
N VAL A 200 -0.71 0.78 10.38
CA VAL A 200 0.09 1.62 9.47
C VAL A 200 -0.78 2.70 8.84
N GLY A 201 -0.16 3.84 8.53
CA GLY A 201 -0.73 4.84 7.65
C GLY A 201 -1.10 4.28 6.28
N HIS A 202 -1.69 5.12 5.44
CA HIS A 202 -2.17 4.65 4.14
C HIS A 202 -1.03 4.12 3.26
N VAL A 203 -1.20 2.90 2.74
CA VAL A 203 -0.17 2.17 1.98
C VAL A 203 -0.42 2.16 0.46
N GLY A 204 -1.48 2.82 -0.01
CA GLY A 204 -2.00 2.65 -1.37
C GLY A 204 -2.84 1.38 -1.51
N GLY A 205 -3.46 1.17 -2.68
CA GLY A 205 -4.26 -0.03 -2.94
C GLY A 205 -5.48 -0.18 -2.02
N HIS A 206 -6.15 0.92 -1.63
CA HIS A 206 -7.35 0.87 -0.78
C HIS A 206 -8.50 0.02 -1.34
N GLN A 207 -8.52 -0.19 -2.67
CA GLN A 207 -9.51 -1.04 -3.32
C GLN A 207 -9.35 -2.52 -2.94
N TYR A 208 -8.17 -2.86 -2.39
CA TYR A 208 -7.83 -4.16 -1.86
C TYR A 208 -7.80 -4.18 -0.32
N ALA A 209 -8.42 -3.21 0.34
CA ALA A 209 -8.51 -3.24 1.81
C ALA A 209 -9.30 -4.47 2.30
N ALA A 210 -8.98 -5.08 3.43
CA ALA A 210 -7.87 -4.72 4.33
C ALA A 210 -6.50 -5.15 3.79
N ASN A 211 -5.55 -4.23 3.83
CA ASN A 211 -4.16 -4.48 3.46
C ASN A 211 -3.36 -4.88 4.71
N LEU A 212 -2.65 -6.01 4.63
CA LEU A 212 -1.75 -6.50 5.67
C LEU A 212 -0.34 -6.64 5.10
N LEU A 213 0.64 -6.01 5.76
CA LEU A 213 2.06 -6.21 5.48
C LEU A 213 2.61 -7.18 6.52
N VAL A 214 3.30 -8.23 6.05
CA VAL A 214 3.95 -9.24 6.89
C VAL A 214 5.46 -9.06 6.78
N LEU A 215 6.09 -8.61 7.85
CA LEU A 215 7.52 -8.31 7.90
C LEU A 215 8.20 -9.16 8.98
N PRO A 216 9.43 -9.64 8.77
CA PRO A 216 10.36 -9.28 7.69
C PRO A 216 10.12 -10.02 6.36
N HIS A 217 9.16 -10.96 6.27
CA HIS A 217 8.88 -11.75 5.04
C HIS A 217 8.76 -10.88 3.78
N GLY A 218 8.19 -9.68 3.91
CA GLY A 218 8.00 -8.75 2.80
C GLY A 218 6.70 -8.96 2.05
N GLU A 219 5.81 -9.79 2.58
CA GLU A 219 4.56 -10.19 1.92
C GLU A 219 3.47 -9.13 2.14
N TRP A 220 2.68 -8.89 1.10
CA TRP A 220 1.51 -8.02 1.15
C TRP A 220 0.27 -8.83 0.83
N LEU A 221 -0.68 -8.82 1.74
CA LEU A 221 -1.99 -9.42 1.56
C LEU A 221 -3.06 -8.33 1.41
N GLY A 222 -4.14 -8.65 0.71
CA GLY A 222 -5.27 -7.77 0.44
C GLY A 222 -6.59 -8.51 0.44
N LEU A 223 -7.69 -7.75 0.42
CA LEU A 223 -9.06 -8.23 0.48
C LEU A 223 -9.32 -9.15 1.69
N LEU A 224 -8.55 -8.95 2.77
CA LEU A 224 -8.69 -9.75 3.98
C LEU A 224 -9.97 -9.39 4.73
N THR A 225 -10.58 -10.41 5.31
CA THR A 225 -11.67 -10.31 6.28
C THR A 225 -11.23 -10.92 7.62
N PRO A 226 -11.97 -10.68 8.72
CA PRO A 226 -11.68 -11.30 10.02
C PRO A 226 -11.59 -12.84 9.96
N GLU A 227 -12.36 -13.48 9.07
CA GLU A 227 -12.41 -14.93 8.92
C GLU A 227 -11.13 -15.51 8.30
N ASP A 228 -10.36 -14.72 7.55
CA ASP A 228 -9.09 -15.16 6.97
C ASP A 228 -7.97 -15.29 8.04
N ILE A 229 -8.12 -14.61 9.20
CA ILE A 229 -7.03 -14.39 10.16
C ILE A 229 -6.40 -15.66 10.74
N PRO A 230 -7.18 -16.69 11.15
CA PRO A 230 -6.58 -17.93 11.63
C PRO A 230 -5.67 -18.58 10.58
N THR A 231 -6.13 -18.62 9.32
CA THR A 231 -5.37 -19.21 8.20
C THR A 231 -4.14 -18.37 7.86
N VAL A 232 -4.27 -17.04 7.88
CA VAL A 232 -3.14 -16.12 7.68
C VAL A 232 -2.06 -16.36 8.73
N LEU A 233 -2.43 -16.47 10.01
CA LEU A 233 -1.46 -16.72 11.08
C LEU A 233 -0.83 -18.10 10.96
N ASP A 234 -1.56 -19.15 10.61
CA ASP A 234 -0.99 -20.48 10.38
C ASP A 234 0.10 -20.44 9.30
N LYS A 235 -0.19 -19.75 8.18
CA LYS A 235 0.77 -19.58 7.07
C LYS A 235 2.00 -18.78 7.50
N ILE A 236 1.82 -17.70 8.25
CA ILE A 236 2.94 -16.88 8.78
C ILE A 236 3.83 -17.71 9.71
N LEU A 237 3.23 -18.40 10.67
CA LEU A 237 3.94 -19.13 11.73
C LEU A 237 4.59 -20.43 11.24
N ALA A 238 4.23 -20.92 10.05
CA ALA A 238 4.93 -22.02 9.38
C ALA A 238 6.31 -21.62 8.85
N HIS A 239 6.67 -20.34 8.88
CA HIS A 239 7.93 -19.82 8.35
C HIS A 239 8.75 -19.12 9.44
N THR A 240 10.07 -19.25 9.34
CA THR A 240 10.98 -18.47 10.19
C THR A 240 10.95 -16.99 9.79
N PRO A 241 11.18 -16.04 10.72
CA PRO A 241 11.20 -14.62 10.36
C PRO A 241 12.49 -14.28 9.60
N ALA A 242 12.37 -14.11 8.30
CA ALA A 242 13.42 -13.59 7.40
C ALA A 242 12.79 -13.01 6.12
N PRO A 243 13.45 -12.11 5.38
CA PRO A 243 12.98 -11.71 4.05
C PRO A 243 12.78 -12.92 3.14
N PHE A 244 11.62 -13.00 2.48
CA PHE A 244 11.42 -14.04 1.48
C PHE A 244 12.15 -13.68 0.19
N ASP A 245 12.79 -14.67 -0.42
CA ASP A 245 13.41 -14.51 -1.73
C ASP A 245 12.43 -14.82 -2.87
N ALA A 246 12.88 -14.69 -4.12
CA ALA A 246 12.06 -14.93 -5.30
C ALA A 246 11.76 -16.42 -5.58
N SER A 247 12.35 -17.35 -4.82
CA SER A 247 12.11 -18.79 -4.97
C SER A 247 10.99 -19.32 -4.09
N GLN A 248 10.65 -18.59 -3.02
CA GLN A 248 9.59 -18.98 -2.09
C GLN A 248 8.21 -18.67 -2.69
N PRO A 249 7.21 -19.57 -2.55
CA PRO A 249 5.87 -19.32 -3.06
C PRO A 249 5.22 -18.12 -2.36
N PRO A 250 4.18 -17.51 -2.95
CA PRO A 250 3.33 -16.54 -2.25
C PRO A 250 2.76 -17.15 -0.96
N LEU A 251 2.84 -16.41 0.15
CA LEU A 251 2.45 -16.88 1.48
C LEU A 251 0.99 -17.34 1.53
N TYR A 252 0.11 -16.58 0.88
CA TYR A 252 -1.32 -16.88 0.78
C TYR A 252 -1.85 -16.47 -0.60
N PRO A 253 -1.72 -17.32 -1.64
CA PRO A 253 -1.99 -16.94 -3.04
C PRO A 253 -3.34 -16.25 -3.25
N GLU A 254 -4.42 -16.74 -2.65
CA GLU A 254 -5.78 -16.22 -2.79
C GLU A 254 -5.93 -14.78 -2.29
N ARG A 255 -5.06 -14.35 -1.38
CA ARG A 255 -5.05 -13.01 -0.77
C ARG A 255 -3.78 -12.22 -1.12
N TRP A 256 -2.89 -12.77 -1.95
CA TRP A 256 -1.57 -12.20 -2.17
C TRP A 256 -1.61 -11.05 -3.17
N ARG A 257 -1.03 -9.92 -2.77
CA ARG A 257 -0.89 -8.73 -3.61
C ARG A 257 0.48 -8.62 -4.26
N GLY A 258 1.51 -9.06 -3.55
CA GLY A 258 2.90 -8.84 -3.95
C GLY A 258 3.89 -9.04 -2.81
N ARG A 259 5.18 -8.93 -3.15
CA ARG A 259 6.32 -9.05 -2.23
C ARG A 259 7.28 -7.87 -2.39
N MET A 260 7.78 -7.35 -1.29
CA MET A 260 8.86 -6.37 -1.25
C MET A 260 10.10 -6.94 -1.97
N GLY A 261 10.72 -6.14 -2.84
CA GLY A 261 11.87 -6.54 -3.66
C GLY A 261 11.52 -7.01 -5.06
N LEU A 262 10.25 -7.31 -5.36
CA LEU A 262 9.82 -7.75 -6.68
C LEU A 262 9.18 -6.61 -7.48
N SER A 263 9.53 -6.53 -8.76
CA SER A 263 8.80 -5.75 -9.76
C SER A 263 7.41 -6.33 -10.01
N LYS A 264 6.57 -5.58 -10.74
CA LYS A 264 5.22 -6.04 -11.08
C LYS A 264 5.24 -7.34 -11.89
N ASP A 265 6.17 -7.46 -12.83
CA ASP A 265 6.28 -8.61 -13.71
C ASP A 265 6.78 -9.82 -12.92
N GLU A 266 7.82 -9.66 -12.09
CA GLU A 266 8.31 -10.72 -11.18
C GLU A 266 7.23 -11.19 -10.19
N GLN A 267 6.40 -10.28 -9.67
CA GLN A 267 5.26 -10.65 -8.82
C GLN A 267 4.24 -11.50 -9.60
N SER A 268 3.97 -11.14 -10.85
CA SER A 268 3.01 -11.85 -11.71
C SER A 268 3.55 -13.23 -12.08
N GLU A 269 4.83 -13.32 -12.47
CA GLU A 269 5.51 -14.58 -12.78
C GLU A 269 5.54 -15.51 -11.57
N LEU A 270 5.92 -15.00 -10.39
CA LEU A 270 5.93 -15.79 -9.16
C LEU A 270 4.53 -16.32 -8.82
N TYR A 271 3.50 -15.47 -8.97
CA TYR A 271 2.13 -15.91 -8.75
C TYR A 271 1.74 -17.02 -9.72
N MET A 272 1.96 -16.83 -11.02
CA MET A 272 1.58 -17.81 -12.05
C MET A 272 2.31 -19.15 -11.91
N LEU A 273 3.54 -19.15 -11.40
CA LEU A 273 4.30 -20.38 -11.11
C LEU A 273 3.67 -21.22 -9.99
N HIS A 274 2.97 -20.56 -9.06
CA HIS A 274 2.41 -21.19 -7.85
C HIS A 274 0.88 -21.05 -7.76
N ALA A 275 0.23 -20.61 -8.84
CA ALA A 275 -1.21 -20.46 -8.90
C ALA A 275 -1.86 -21.84 -8.75
N PRO A 276 -2.88 -21.99 -7.89
CA PRO A 276 -3.59 -23.25 -7.67
C PRO A 276 -4.40 -23.69 -8.90
#